data_AF-A0A4P9XRD5-F1
#
_entry.id   AF-A0A4P9XRD5-F1
#
_cell.length_a   1.000
_cell.length_b   1.000
_cell.length_c   1.000
_cell.angle_alpha   90.00
_cell.angle_beta   90.00
_cell.angle_gamma   90.00
#
_symmetry.space_group_name_H-M   'P 1'
#
loop_
_entity.id
_entity.type
_entity.pdbx_description
1 polymer ?
#
loop_
_entity_poly.entity_id
_entity_poly.type
_entity_poly.pdbx_seq_one_letter_code
_entity_poly.pdbx_strand_id
1 'polypeptide(L)'
;MKLHNKAPQWNEETQSYVLNFNGRVTLASVKNFQIVHPNDLDYIVMQFGRIARDHFTMDFQYPMCPLQAFGVALSSFDAKLACE
;
A
#
# COMPACT_ATOMS: atom_id res chain seq x y z
N MET A 1 7.18 14.46 11.32
CA MET A 1 6.29 14.16 10.18
C MET A 1 5.62 12.82 10.46
N LYS A 2 4.28 12.74 10.45
CA LYS A 2 3.55 11.49 10.73
C LYS A 2 2.81 11.08 9.45
N LEU A 3 3.10 9.87 8.96
CA LEU A 3 2.44 9.28 7.81
C LEU A 3 1.47 8.19 8.27
N HIS A 4 0.48 7.88 7.44
CA HIS A 4 -0.52 6.85 7.75
C HIS A 4 -0.96 6.14 6.47
N ASN A 5 -1.55 4.96 6.64
CA ASN A 5 -2.17 4.23 5.54
C ASN A 5 -3.40 5.00 5.04
N LYS A 6 -3.52 5.18 3.72
CA LYS A 6 -4.68 5.79 3.08
C LYS A 6 -5.89 4.89 3.31
N ALA A 7 -6.98 5.47 3.81
CA ALA A 7 -8.23 4.74 3.94
C ALA A 7 -8.75 4.34 2.55
N PRO A 8 -9.17 3.08 2.33
CA PRO A 8 -9.75 2.69 1.07
C PRO A 8 -11.10 3.40 0.86
N GLN A 9 -11.46 3.62 -0.39
CA GLN A 9 -12.72 4.25 -0.78
C GLN A 9 -13.72 3.20 -1.22
N TRP A 10 -15.00 3.44 -0.93
CA TRP A 10 -16.07 2.56 -1.41
C TRP A 10 -16.18 2.67 -2.94
N ASN A 11 -16.19 1.52 -3.62
CA ASN A 11 -16.46 1.42 -5.04
C ASN A 11 -17.83 0.75 -5.23
N GLU A 12 -18.78 1.47 -5.82
CA GLU A 12 -20.15 1.00 -6.05
C GLU A 12 -20.23 -0.12 -7.10
N GLU A 13 -19.36 -0.11 -8.11
CA GLU A 13 -19.37 -1.12 -9.18
C GLU A 13 -18.93 -2.49 -8.65
N THR A 14 -17.90 -2.51 -7.80
CA THR A 14 -17.35 -3.74 -7.22
C THR A 14 -17.95 -4.08 -5.84
N GLN A 15 -18.80 -3.19 -5.28
CA GLN A 15 -19.38 -3.30 -3.94
C GLN A 15 -18.33 -3.60 -2.85
N SER A 16 -17.20 -2.90 -2.89
CA SER A 16 -16.07 -3.16 -2.01
C SER A 16 -15.23 -1.91 -1.74
N TYR A 17 -14.45 -1.94 -0.65
CA TYR A 17 -13.47 -0.90 -0.34
C TYR A 17 -12.17 -1.14 -1.10
N VAL A 18 -11.78 -0.18 -1.94
CA VAL A 18 -10.63 -0.29 -2.83
C VAL A 18 -9.66 0.89 -2.68
N LEU A 19 -8.39 0.65 -3.03
CA LEU A 19 -7.41 1.69 -3.28
C LEU A 19 -7.07 1.68 -4.76
N ASN A 20 -6.93 2.87 -5.35
CA ASN A 20 -6.51 2.99 -6.74
C ASN A 20 -4.97 2.99 -6.82
N PHE A 21 -4.41 1.91 -7.36
CA PHE A 21 -2.97 1.75 -7.59
C PHE A 21 -2.52 2.09 -9.01
N ASN A 22 -3.40 2.65 -9.85
CA ASN A 22 -3.12 3.01 -11.25
C ASN A 22 -2.49 1.85 -12.05
N GLY A 23 -3.02 0.64 -11.87
CA GLY A 23 -2.53 -0.58 -12.53
C GLY A 23 -1.21 -1.16 -11.97
N ARG A 24 -0.61 -0.55 -10.95
CA ARG A 24 0.66 -1.03 -10.35
C ARG A 24 0.48 -2.24 -9.46
N VAL A 25 -0.73 -2.48 -8.97
CA VAL A 25 -1.12 -3.62 -8.14
C VAL A 25 -2.28 -4.32 -8.84
N THR A 26 -2.13 -5.62 -9.08
CA THR A 26 -3.05 -6.40 -9.92
C THR A 26 -3.72 -7.54 -9.18
N LEU A 27 -3.21 -7.93 -8.01
CA LEU A 27 -3.75 -9.01 -7.20
C LEU A 27 -4.16 -8.51 -5.81
N ALA A 28 -5.29 -8.99 -5.31
CA ALA A 28 -5.75 -8.72 -3.96
C ALA A 28 -4.77 -9.28 -2.91
N SER A 29 -4.52 -8.49 -1.86
CA SER A 29 -3.72 -8.90 -0.71
C SER A 29 -3.96 -7.97 0.47
N VAL A 30 -3.91 -8.49 1.69
CA VAL A 30 -3.85 -7.68 2.92
C VAL A 30 -2.59 -6.80 2.98
N LYS A 31 -1.60 -7.08 2.13
CA LYS A 31 -0.35 -6.32 1.99
C LYS A 31 -0.46 -5.15 1.00
N ASN A 32 -1.62 -4.94 0.37
CA ASN A 32 -1.79 -3.82 -0.55
C ASN A 32 -2.09 -2.55 0.26
N PHE A 33 -1.22 -1.54 0.19
CA PHE A 33 -1.41 -0.29 0.93
C PHE A 33 -0.78 0.92 0.24
N GLN A 34 -1.26 2.12 0.60
CA GLN A 34 -0.69 3.40 0.20
C GLN A 34 -0.42 4.22 1.46
N ILE A 35 0.76 4.83 1.56
CA ILE A 35 1.15 5.70 2.68
C ILE A 35 1.06 7.15 2.23
N VAL A 36 0.38 7.97 3.03
CA VAL A 36 0.10 9.38 2.73
C VAL A 36 0.32 10.28 3.94
N HIS A 37 0.44 11.58 3.67
CA HIS A 37 0.44 12.61 4.70
C HIS A 37 -1.01 13.01 5.04
N PRO A 38 -1.38 13.25 6.31
CA PRO A 38 -2.77 13.60 6.68
C PRO A 38 -3.30 14.87 6.04
N ASN A 39 -2.41 15.79 5.65
CA ASN A 39 -2.81 17.04 5.01
C ASN A 39 -2.89 16.94 3.47
N ASP A 40 -2.45 15.83 2.87
CA ASP A 40 -2.47 15.61 1.42
C ASP A 40 -2.59 14.11 1.13
N LEU A 41 -3.83 13.67 0.90
CA LEU A 41 -4.16 12.25 0.68
C LEU A 41 -3.90 11.80 -0.76
N ASP A 42 -3.69 12.73 -1.69
CA ASP A 42 -3.44 12.42 -3.10
C ASP A 42 -1.94 12.30 -3.40
N TYR A 43 -1.11 12.91 -2.56
CA TYR A 43 0.33 12.66 -2.55
C TYR A 43 0.68 11.31 -1.92
N ILE A 44 0.75 10.28 -2.76
CA ILE A 44 1.10 8.91 -2.37
C ILE A 44 2.60 8.80 -2.10
N VAL A 45 3.03 8.99 -0.85
CA VAL A 45 4.46 8.93 -0.46
C VAL A 45 5.07 7.56 -0.79
N MET A 46 4.31 6.49 -0.56
CA MET A 46 4.70 5.13 -0.90
C MET A 46 3.47 4.31 -1.25
N GLN A 47 3.57 3.43 -2.24
CA GLN A 47 2.59 2.38 -2.48
C GLN A 47 3.26 1.03 -2.64
N PHE A 48 2.61 0.01 -2.10
CA PHE A 48 3.09 -1.36 -2.10
C PHE A 48 1.93 -2.30 -2.39
N GLY A 49 2.16 -3.31 -3.22
CA GLY A 49 1.15 -4.34 -3.42
C GLY A 49 1.58 -5.48 -4.35
N ARG A 50 0.75 -6.52 -4.36
CA ARG A 50 1.05 -7.79 -5.01
C ARG A 50 0.77 -7.74 -6.51
N ILE A 51 1.69 -8.30 -7.30
CA ILE A 51 1.53 -8.48 -8.76
C ILE A 51 1.64 -9.94 -9.20
N ALA A 52 2.26 -10.81 -8.39
CA ALA A 52 2.28 -12.25 -8.59
C ALA A 52 2.39 -12.97 -7.23
N ARG A 53 2.51 -14.31 -7.23
CA ARG A 53 2.59 -15.10 -5.99
C ARG A 53 3.64 -14.55 -5.02
N ASP A 54 4.86 -14.34 -5.49
CA ASP A 54 5.99 -13.89 -4.66
C ASP A 54 6.62 -12.59 -5.20
N HIS A 55 5.85 -11.82 -5.99
CA HIS A 55 6.32 -10.57 -6.59
C HIS A 55 5.40 -9.43 -6.19
N PHE A 56 6.02 -8.32 -5.78
CA PHE A 56 5.35 -7.12 -5.31
C PHE A 56 5.97 -5.90 -5.99
N THR A 57 5.16 -4.87 -6.22
CA THR A 57 5.63 -3.56 -6.65
C THR A 57 5.78 -2.67 -5.43
N MET A 58 6.82 -1.83 -5.43
CA MET A 58 7.07 -0.84 -4.40
C MET A 58 7.50 0.45 -5.07
N ASP A 59 6.61 1.44 -5.04
CA ASP A 59 6.89 2.78 -5.53
C ASP A 59 6.97 3.72 -4.32
N PHE A 60 7.98 4.58 -4.27
CA PHE A 60 8.12 5.57 -3.22
C PHE A 60 8.62 6.88 -3.82
N GLN A 61 8.30 7.97 -3.15
CA GLN A 61 8.74 9.30 -3.50
C GLN A 61 9.14 10.09 -2.25
N TYR A 62 9.60 11.32 -2.45
CA TYR A 62 9.98 12.20 -1.36
C TYR A 62 8.89 12.22 -0.27
N PRO A 63 9.24 12.23 1.02
CA PRO A 63 10.59 12.31 1.58
C PRO A 63 11.23 10.95 1.89
N MET A 64 10.67 9.86 1.40
CA MET A 64 11.13 8.52 1.74
C MET A 64 12.35 8.12 0.93
N CYS A 65 13.34 7.51 1.58
CA CYS A 65 14.47 6.87 0.89
C CYS A 65 14.19 5.37 0.65
N PRO A 66 14.94 4.72 -0.27
CA PRO A 66 14.73 3.30 -0.57
C PRO A 66 14.80 2.40 0.68
N LEU A 67 15.73 2.67 1.61
CA LEU A 67 15.89 1.88 2.83
C LEU A 67 14.67 1.97 3.74
N GLN A 68 14.10 3.18 3.90
CA GLN A 68 12.89 3.40 4.70
C GLN A 68 11.68 2.71 4.07
N ALA A 69 11.49 2.89 2.75
CA ALA A 69 10.40 2.25 2.01
C ALA A 69 10.47 0.73 2.13
N PHE A 70 11.67 0.17 1.94
CA PHE A 70 11.88 -1.26 2.04
C PHE A 70 11.64 -1.79 3.47
N GLY A 71 12.07 -1.07 4.50
CA GLY A 71 11.78 -1.43 5.90
C GLY A 71 10.27 -1.46 6.21
N VAL A 72 9.51 -0.49 5.70
CA VAL A 72 8.04 -0.48 5.81
C VAL A 72 7.45 -1.67 5.06
N ALA A 73 7.88 -1.94 3.84
CA ALA A 73 7.40 -3.09 3.05
C ALA A 73 7.66 -4.41 3.78
N LEU A 74 8.87 -4.64 4.31
CA LEU A 74 9.22 -5.84 5.07
C LEU A 74 8.34 -6.01 6.32
N SER A 75 8.02 -4.92 7.03
CA SER A 75 7.12 -4.99 8.19
C SER A 75 5.71 -5.48 7.84
N SER A 76 5.27 -5.34 6.58
CA SER A 76 3.98 -5.87 6.10
C SER A 76 3.98 -7.38 5.87
N PHE A 77 5.16 -8.01 5.82
CA PHE A 77 5.29 -9.46 5.72
C PHE A 77 5.24 -10.14 7.09
N ASP A 78 5.28 -9.38 8.18
CA ASP A 78 5.18 -9.97 9.51
C ASP A 78 3.77 -10.54 9.74
N ALA A 79 3.74 -11.77 10.22
CA ALA A 79 2.53 -12.55 10.35
C ALA A 79 1.79 -12.11 11.61
N LYS A 80 0.59 -11.54 11.44
CA LYS A 80 -0.44 -11.90 12.42
C LYS A 80 -0.59 -13.42 12.28
N LEU A 81 -0.25 -14.14 13.34
CA LEU A 81 -0.32 -15.60 13.52
C LEU A 81 -1.73 -16.21 13.31
N ALA A 82 -2.66 -15.52 12.67
CA ALA A 82 -3.99 -16.02 12.42
C ALA A 82 -4.53 -15.45 11.10
N CYS A 83 -4.95 -16.38 10.24
CA CYS A 83 -5.73 -16.22 9.02
C CYS A 83 -4.94 -16.11 7.71
N GLU A 84 -4.79 -17.29 7.08
CA GLU A 84 -4.93 -17.44 5.63
C GLU A 84 -6.25 -16.83 5.13
#